data_AF-A0A4S2R679-F1
#
_entry.id   AF-A0A4S2R679-F1
#
_cell.length_a   1.000
_cell.length_b   1.000
_cell.length_c   1.000
_cell.angle_alpha   90.00
_cell.angle_beta   90.00
_cell.angle_gamma   90.00
#
_symmetry.space_group_name_H-M   'P 1'
#
loop_
_entity.id
_entity.type
_entity.pdbx_description
1 polymer ?
#
loop_
_entity_poly.entity_id
_entity_poly.type
_entity_poly.pdbx_seq_one_letter_code
_entity_poly.pdbx_strand_id
1 'polypeptide(L)'
;MELKAILAGAEARAGGRARLIGGGAAGLVVLLVVLLLVVSSCGGGNSAADERTPEKAKPTGPSEAVVTIAPEDGADGVATTGELAVSAEKGKLTEVVVRTADGEKVPGEITADGGAWKPEGHLRTKTTYTVNAVATDSEGRKAAENAKFSTLVPGDSFVGFFQPEDGDKVGVGMPVSISFNRAIEDLEAVEKAISVTAEPEVDIEGHWFGNQRLDFRPEEYWAAGTEVALDLDLDGVEGADGVYGSQKKSVTFEIGRSQVSVVDAKKKTMTVTRDGKKLRTVPISAGAPATPTYNGIMVISEKHVVTRMNGATVGFTDDDGEGEYDIEDVPHAMRLSTSGTFIHGNYWASSATFGSANTSHGCIGLDDVRGGWDEKAAAAWFFENSLIGDVVQVKNSADPETIAPDNGLNAWNMSWEEWTAEQ
;
A
#
# COMPACT_ATOMS: atom_id res chain seq x y z
N MET A 1 -41.58 -40.40 -2.26
CA MET A 1 -40.98 -41.74 -2.09
C MET A 1 -39.48 -41.51 -1.91
N GLU A 2 -39.00 -40.93 -0.80
CA GLU A 2 -39.20 -41.26 0.63
C GLU A 2 -38.70 -42.66 1.01
N LEU A 3 -37.48 -42.72 1.58
CA LEU A 3 -37.01 -43.44 2.79
C LEU A 3 -35.48 -43.20 2.88
N LYS A 4 -34.89 -42.60 3.93
CA LYS A 4 -34.66 -43.09 5.32
C LYS A 4 -33.96 -44.47 5.37
N ALA A 5 -32.95 -44.81 6.17
CA ALA A 5 -32.02 -44.17 7.13
C ALA A 5 -31.75 -45.20 8.27
N ILE A 6 -30.47 -45.56 8.53
CA ILE A 6 -29.93 -46.25 9.73
C ILE A 6 -28.42 -45.89 9.81
N LEU A 7 -27.78 -45.28 10.82
CA LEU A 7 -28.13 -44.80 12.17
C LEU A 7 -27.76 -45.73 13.38
N ALA A 8 -26.46 -46.02 13.56
CA ALA A 8 -25.80 -46.36 14.85
C ALA A 8 -24.25 -46.39 14.68
N GLY A 9 -23.39 -45.95 15.61
CA GLY A 9 -23.60 -45.26 16.89
C GLY A 9 -22.43 -45.52 17.86
N ALA A 10 -21.86 -44.47 18.49
CA ALA A 10 -20.96 -44.59 19.64
C ALA A 10 -20.81 -43.23 20.36
N GLU A 11 -21.56 -43.03 21.45
CA GLU A 11 -21.43 -41.88 22.34
C GLU A 11 -20.65 -42.20 23.63
N ALA A 12 -20.14 -41.12 24.22
CA ALA A 12 -19.93 -40.91 25.66
C ALA A 12 -18.90 -41.76 26.43
N ARG A 13 -17.98 -41.04 27.09
CA ARG A 13 -17.73 -41.23 28.53
C ARG A 13 -17.23 -39.95 29.19
N ALA A 14 -18.12 -39.29 29.93
CA ALA A 14 -17.78 -38.30 30.94
C ALA A 14 -18.10 -38.87 32.34
N GLY A 15 -17.39 -38.38 33.36
CA GLY A 15 -17.51 -38.80 34.76
C GLY A 15 -16.14 -39.17 35.34
N GLY A 16 -15.64 -38.60 36.44
CA GLY A 16 -16.26 -37.70 37.41
C GLY A 16 -16.25 -38.32 38.81
N ARG A 17 -15.58 -37.69 39.77
CA ARG A 17 -15.71 -37.97 41.20
C ARG A 17 -15.41 -36.73 42.03
N ALA A 18 -16.35 -36.37 42.89
CA ALA A 18 -16.28 -35.22 43.80
C ALA A 18 -15.78 -35.62 45.20
N ARG A 19 -15.32 -34.62 45.96
CA ARG A 19 -15.44 -34.57 47.43
C ARG A 19 -15.60 -33.10 47.88
N LEU A 20 -16.63 -32.83 48.68
CA LEU A 20 -16.81 -31.57 49.41
C LEU A 20 -15.84 -31.51 50.61
N ILE A 21 -15.58 -30.31 51.18
CA ILE A 21 -16.06 -29.80 52.50
C ILE A 21 -15.76 -28.28 52.61
N GLY A 22 -16.77 -27.44 52.92
CA GLY A 22 -16.69 -26.11 53.60
C GLY A 22 -15.87 -24.96 52.96
N GLY A 23 -16.15 -23.67 53.19
CA GLY A 23 -17.22 -22.99 53.92
C GLY A 23 -16.85 -21.51 54.20
N GLY A 24 -17.82 -20.59 54.22
CA GLY A 24 -17.62 -19.13 54.43
C GLY A 24 -17.33 -18.36 53.12
N ALA A 25 -18.07 -17.33 52.67
CA ALA A 25 -18.74 -16.16 53.27
C ALA A 25 -17.89 -14.88 53.20
N ALA A 26 -18.42 -13.87 52.47
CA ALA A 26 -17.90 -12.51 52.24
C ALA A 26 -16.48 -12.41 51.60
N GLY A 27 -16.19 -11.54 50.64
CA GLY A 27 -16.94 -10.39 50.11
C GLY A 27 -16.29 -9.07 50.51
N LEU A 28 -15.39 -8.54 49.69
CA LEU A 28 -15.08 -7.10 49.63
C LEU A 28 -14.41 -6.71 48.31
N VAL A 29 -14.95 -5.68 47.67
CA VAL A 29 -14.25 -4.88 46.63
C VAL A 29 -13.57 -3.73 47.35
N VAL A 30 -12.32 -3.41 47.01
CA VAL A 30 -11.63 -2.21 47.52
C VAL A 30 -11.16 -1.35 46.35
N LEU A 31 -11.92 -0.29 46.08
CA LEU A 31 -11.41 0.89 45.39
C LEU A 31 -10.56 1.70 46.38
N LEU A 32 -9.38 2.15 45.97
CA LEU A 32 -8.55 3.05 46.77
C LEU A 32 -8.48 4.44 46.11
N VAL A 33 -9.35 5.33 46.58
CA VAL A 33 -9.20 6.78 46.41
C VAL A 33 -8.58 7.31 47.71
N VAL A 34 -7.44 8.00 47.61
CA VAL A 34 -6.83 8.69 48.75
C VAL A 34 -6.71 10.18 48.44
N LEU A 35 -7.62 10.95 49.01
CA LEU A 35 -7.58 12.41 49.08
C LEU A 35 -7.37 12.76 50.56
N LEU A 36 -6.28 13.48 50.89
CA LEU A 36 -6.06 13.96 52.26
C LEU A 36 -5.54 15.40 52.27
N LEU A 37 -6.29 16.27 52.94
CA LEU A 37 -5.94 17.65 53.24
C LEU A 37 -5.42 17.77 54.68
N VAL A 38 -4.27 18.42 54.82
CA VAL A 38 -3.91 19.44 55.85
C VAL A 38 -4.42 19.26 57.29
N VAL A 39 -3.48 19.16 58.25
CA VAL A 39 -3.53 20.00 59.48
C VAL A 39 -2.11 20.43 59.88
N SER A 40 -2.00 21.68 60.34
CA SER A 40 -0.76 22.38 60.71
C SER A 40 -0.11 21.89 62.02
N SER A 41 1.20 22.10 62.15
CA SER A 41 1.88 22.22 63.44
C SER A 41 2.84 23.41 63.42
N CYS A 42 2.90 24.16 64.52
CA CYS A 42 3.68 25.39 64.67
C CYS A 42 4.69 25.21 65.81
N GLY A 43 5.98 25.55 65.60
CA GLY A 43 7.02 25.23 66.59
C GLY A 43 8.39 25.88 66.38
N GLY A 44 8.55 27.11 66.86
CA GLY A 44 9.74 27.57 67.60
C GLY A 44 11.15 27.48 66.97
N GLY A 45 11.48 28.48 66.16
CA GLY A 45 12.75 29.24 66.11
C GLY A 45 14.12 28.62 66.45
N ASN A 46 15.07 28.80 65.54
CA ASN A 46 16.40 29.31 65.89
C ASN A 46 16.94 30.21 64.77
N SER A 47 17.60 31.32 65.13
CA SER A 47 18.12 32.29 64.16
C SER A 47 19.45 31.84 63.56
N ALA A 48 19.47 31.65 62.23
CA ALA A 48 20.68 31.71 61.43
C ALA A 48 20.44 32.74 60.31
N ALA A 49 21.35 33.71 60.18
CA ALA A 49 21.30 34.68 59.10
C ALA A 49 21.81 33.99 57.83
N ASP A 50 20.88 33.51 57.02
CA ASP A 50 21.15 32.98 55.69
C ASP A 50 20.87 34.10 54.66
N GLU A 51 21.83 34.36 53.78
CA GLU A 51 21.72 35.39 52.73
C GLU A 51 20.75 34.91 51.65
N ARG A 52 19.46 35.02 51.94
CA ARG A 52 18.40 34.79 50.95
C ARG A 52 18.57 35.78 49.82
N THR A 53 19.17 35.31 48.73
CA THR A 53 18.90 35.79 47.38
C THR A 53 17.38 35.97 47.26
N PRO A 54 16.87 37.11 46.75
CA PRO A 54 15.43 37.30 46.65
C PRO A 54 14.86 36.24 45.71
N GLU A 55 14.27 35.20 46.29
CA GLU A 55 13.42 34.24 45.58
C GLU A 55 12.35 35.07 44.88
N LYS A 56 12.37 35.11 43.53
CA LYS A 56 11.36 35.82 42.75
C LYS A 56 10.00 35.36 43.25
N ALA A 57 9.22 36.28 43.81
CA ALA A 57 7.90 35.96 44.30
C ALA A 57 7.12 35.26 43.20
N LYS A 58 6.55 34.08 43.50
CA LYS A 58 5.77 33.33 42.51
C LYS A 58 4.68 34.25 41.95
N PRO A 59 4.53 34.35 40.62
CA PRO A 59 3.52 35.21 40.01
C PRO A 59 2.12 34.90 40.58
N THR A 60 1.42 35.93 41.04
CA THR A 60 0.07 35.82 41.61
C THR A 60 -0.94 36.46 40.67
N GLY A 61 -1.60 35.63 39.85
CA GLY A 61 -2.63 36.07 38.90
C GLY A 61 -2.94 35.00 37.85
N PRO A 62 -3.98 35.20 37.02
CA PRO A 62 -4.13 34.42 35.79
C PRO A 62 -2.97 34.71 34.83
N SER A 63 -2.71 33.80 33.90
CA SER A 63 -1.74 34.04 32.82
C SER A 63 -2.21 35.16 31.89
N GLU A 64 -1.25 35.89 31.33
CA GLU A 64 -1.51 36.89 30.28
C GLU A 64 -1.49 36.27 28.88
N ALA A 65 -1.04 35.02 28.74
CA ALA A 65 -1.04 34.31 27.47
C ALA A 65 -2.48 34.08 26.98
N VAL A 66 -2.71 34.38 25.70
CA VAL A 66 -3.98 34.15 25.00
C VAL A 66 -3.73 33.04 23.99
N VAL A 67 -4.42 31.91 24.13
CA VAL A 67 -4.39 30.83 23.15
C VAL A 67 -5.59 30.99 22.22
N THR A 68 -5.38 30.88 20.92
CA THR A 68 -6.46 30.81 19.92
C THR A 68 -6.41 29.46 19.25
N ILE A 69 -7.57 28.82 19.09
CA ILE A 69 -7.73 27.59 18.32
C ILE A 69 -8.71 27.89 17.18
N ALA A 70 -8.30 27.59 15.96
CA ALA A 70 -9.17 27.49 14.79
C ALA A 70 -9.16 26.02 14.34
N PRO A 71 -10.32 25.41 14.00
CA PRO A 71 -11.68 25.95 14.13
C PRO A 71 -12.13 26.21 15.57
N GLU A 72 -13.20 27.00 15.73
CA GLU A 72 -13.85 27.24 17.03
C GLU A 72 -14.47 25.96 17.63
N ASP A 73 -14.70 25.93 18.94
CA ASP A 73 -15.37 24.81 19.61
C ASP A 73 -16.81 24.63 19.12
N GLY A 74 -17.15 23.39 18.77
CA GLY A 74 -18.44 23.03 18.17
C GLY A 74 -18.51 23.18 16.64
N ALA A 75 -17.44 23.60 15.96
CA ALA A 75 -17.43 23.71 14.50
C ALA A 75 -17.67 22.35 13.81
N ASP A 76 -18.38 22.39 12.68
CA ASP A 76 -18.78 21.22 11.88
C ASP A 76 -18.59 21.53 10.39
N GLY A 77 -18.42 20.49 9.56
CA GLY A 77 -18.16 20.66 8.13
C GLY A 77 -16.78 21.23 7.80
N VAL A 78 -15.81 21.14 8.72
CA VAL A 78 -14.47 21.74 8.57
C VAL A 78 -13.68 21.10 7.43
N ALA A 79 -13.01 21.91 6.61
CA ALA A 79 -12.14 21.42 5.55
C ALA A 79 -10.93 20.66 6.10
N THR A 80 -10.49 19.64 5.38
CA THR A 80 -9.44 18.71 5.82
C THR A 80 -8.04 19.31 5.78
N THR A 81 -7.85 20.39 5.00
CA THR A 81 -6.58 21.09 4.84
C THR A 81 -6.74 22.58 5.16
N GLY A 82 -5.72 23.19 5.79
CA GLY A 82 -5.62 24.64 5.98
C GLY A 82 -6.35 25.25 7.17
N GLU A 83 -7.48 24.70 7.60
CA GLU A 83 -8.35 25.28 8.65
C GLU A 83 -7.83 25.10 10.09
N LEU A 84 -7.13 23.99 10.38
CA LEU A 84 -6.64 23.71 11.72
C LEU A 84 -5.35 24.49 12.03
N ALA A 85 -5.45 25.45 12.95
CA ALA A 85 -4.32 26.21 13.47
C ALA A 85 -4.50 26.52 14.95
N VAL A 86 -3.40 26.47 15.70
CA VAL A 86 -3.34 26.92 17.09
C VAL A 86 -2.29 28.01 17.21
N SER A 87 -2.57 29.11 17.92
CA SER A 87 -1.62 30.20 18.14
C SER A 87 -1.62 30.68 19.59
N ALA A 88 -0.53 31.35 19.99
CA ALA A 88 -0.41 32.02 21.28
C ALA A 88 0.04 33.48 21.13
N GLU A 89 -0.70 34.40 21.72
CA GLU A 89 -0.27 35.77 21.95
C GLU A 89 0.15 35.97 23.42
N LYS A 90 1.04 36.93 23.69
CA LYS A 90 1.54 37.28 25.05
C LYS A 90 2.16 36.11 25.84
N GLY A 91 2.48 35.03 25.14
CA GLY A 91 3.12 33.84 25.68
C GLY A 91 3.62 32.96 24.54
N LYS A 92 3.96 31.72 24.86
CA LYS A 92 4.40 30.71 23.89
C LYS A 92 3.65 29.41 24.12
N LEU A 93 3.22 28.75 23.05
CA LEU A 93 2.76 27.37 23.11
C LEU A 93 3.86 26.47 23.68
N THR A 94 3.48 25.63 24.63
CA THR A 94 4.36 24.68 25.32
C THR A 94 3.89 23.23 25.16
N GLU A 95 2.62 23.03 24.82
CA GLU A 95 2.02 21.75 24.53
C GLU A 95 0.82 21.98 23.61
N VAL A 96 0.72 21.20 22.53
CA VAL A 96 -0.47 21.08 21.70
C VAL A 96 -0.70 19.61 21.41
N VAL A 97 -1.89 19.12 21.73
CA VAL A 97 -2.29 17.72 21.54
C VAL A 97 -3.62 17.70 20.81
N VAL A 98 -3.57 17.34 19.54
CA VAL A 98 -4.75 17.09 18.72
C VAL A 98 -4.97 15.59 18.60
N ARG A 99 -6.20 15.14 18.82
CA ARG A 99 -6.60 13.73 18.72
C ARG A 99 -7.92 13.55 17.98
N THR A 100 -8.06 12.42 17.31
CA THR A 100 -9.34 11.90 16.83
C THR A 100 -10.21 11.39 17.99
N ALA A 101 -11.50 11.18 17.77
CA ALA A 101 -12.43 10.68 18.79
C ALA A 101 -12.13 9.25 19.30
N ASP A 102 -11.46 8.41 18.51
CA ASP A 102 -10.94 7.09 18.90
C ASP A 102 -9.55 7.15 19.56
N GLY A 103 -8.94 8.33 19.63
CA GLY A 103 -7.78 8.64 20.47
C GLY A 103 -6.44 8.68 19.75
N GLU A 104 -6.38 8.44 18.44
CA GLU A 104 -5.17 8.60 17.62
C GLU A 104 -4.68 10.06 17.70
N LYS A 105 -3.37 10.27 17.77
CA LYS A 105 -2.77 11.62 17.80
C LYS A 105 -2.54 12.09 16.36
N VAL A 106 -2.95 13.32 16.05
CA VAL A 106 -2.56 13.99 14.80
C VAL A 106 -1.11 14.50 14.94
N PRO A 107 -0.18 14.14 14.04
CA PRO A 107 1.15 14.73 13.98
C PRO A 107 1.09 16.23 13.66
N GLY A 108 2.08 16.99 14.12
CA GLY A 108 2.09 18.45 14.00
C GLY A 108 3.08 19.10 14.96
N GLU A 109 3.69 20.18 14.51
CA GLU A 109 4.80 20.86 15.16
C GLU A 109 4.44 22.25 15.71
N ILE A 110 5.03 22.61 16.85
CA ILE A 110 5.02 23.98 17.36
C ILE A 110 6.17 24.73 16.67
N THR A 111 5.92 25.92 16.13
CA THR A 111 6.94 26.76 15.51
C THR A 111 8.09 27.06 16.48
N ALA A 112 9.31 27.24 15.96
CA ALA A 112 10.51 27.41 16.79
C ALA A 112 10.47 28.65 17.73
N ASP A 113 9.65 29.65 17.43
CA ASP A 113 9.39 30.80 18.29
C ASP A 113 8.32 30.54 19.37
N GLY A 114 7.56 29.45 19.28
CA GLY A 114 6.44 29.10 20.15
C GLY A 114 5.13 29.83 19.83
N GLY A 115 5.05 30.57 18.72
CA GLY A 115 3.90 31.41 18.38
C GLY A 115 2.71 30.66 17.79
N ALA A 116 2.95 29.54 17.09
CA ALA A 116 1.92 28.77 16.41
C ALA A 116 2.19 27.25 16.43
N TRP A 117 1.16 26.46 16.14
CA TRP A 117 1.22 25.04 15.85
C TRP A 117 0.36 24.72 14.63
N LYS A 118 0.83 23.78 13.81
CA LYS A 118 0.12 23.28 12.63
C LYS A 118 0.24 21.75 12.53
N PRO A 119 -0.75 21.06 11.94
CA PRO A 119 -0.60 19.65 11.61
C PRO A 119 0.49 19.45 10.55
N GLU A 120 1.17 18.29 10.57
CA GLU A 120 2.17 17.91 9.57
C GLU A 120 1.55 17.49 8.22
N GLY A 121 0.26 17.13 8.22
CA GLY A 121 -0.51 16.71 7.04
C GLY A 121 -1.97 17.18 7.09
N HIS A 122 -2.81 16.61 6.24
CA HIS A 122 -4.25 16.86 6.23
C HIS A 122 -4.97 16.12 7.38
N LEU A 123 -6.22 16.49 7.63
CA LEU A 123 -7.13 15.81 8.54
C LEU A 123 -8.02 14.82 7.78
N ARG A 124 -8.50 13.78 8.46
CA ARG A 124 -9.46 12.82 7.88
C ARG A 124 -10.82 13.44 7.64
N THR A 125 -11.53 12.91 6.66
CA THR A 125 -12.95 13.20 6.47
C THR A 125 -13.79 12.62 7.61
N LYS A 126 -15.02 13.13 7.82
CA LYS A 126 -16.04 12.54 8.71
C LYS A 126 -15.53 12.28 10.14
N THR A 127 -14.57 13.06 10.61
CA THR A 127 -13.81 12.76 11.83
C THR A 127 -13.94 13.91 12.82
N THR A 128 -14.31 13.56 14.05
CA THR A 128 -14.34 14.50 15.16
C THR A 128 -12.97 14.56 15.83
N TYR A 129 -12.45 15.77 15.99
CA TYR A 129 -11.18 16.07 16.61
C TYR A 129 -11.36 16.79 17.95
N THR A 130 -10.42 16.57 18.88
CA THR A 130 -10.25 17.35 20.10
C THR A 130 -8.85 17.97 20.13
N VAL A 131 -8.78 19.29 20.29
CA VAL A 131 -7.56 20.07 20.47
C VAL A 131 -7.42 20.43 21.94
N ASN A 132 -6.24 20.18 22.52
CA ASN A 132 -5.86 20.69 23.83
C ASN A 132 -4.55 21.47 23.67
N ALA A 133 -4.54 22.74 24.05
CA ALA A 133 -3.40 23.63 23.86
C ALA A 133 -3.04 24.35 25.16
N VAL A 134 -1.74 24.46 25.44
CA VAL A 134 -1.23 25.12 26.66
C VAL A 134 -0.14 26.11 26.26
N ALA A 135 -0.34 27.38 26.59
CA ALA A 135 0.68 28.41 26.48
C ALA A 135 1.21 28.85 27.85
N THR A 136 2.44 29.36 27.88
CA THR A 136 3.07 29.95 29.06
C THR A 136 3.50 31.38 28.78
N ASP A 137 3.17 32.32 29.67
CA ASP A 137 3.55 33.73 29.53
C ASP A 137 4.98 34.04 30.02
N SER A 138 5.39 35.30 29.93
CA SER A 138 6.72 35.77 30.34
C SER A 138 7.00 35.66 31.84
N GLU A 139 5.97 35.49 32.68
CA GLU A 139 6.11 35.25 34.11
C GLU A 139 6.17 33.74 34.45
N GLY A 140 5.88 32.86 33.49
CA GLY A 140 5.80 31.41 33.70
C GLY A 140 4.41 30.91 34.10
N ARG A 141 3.37 31.75 33.96
CA ARG A 141 1.98 31.38 34.24
C ARG A 141 1.38 30.69 33.01
N LYS A 142 0.65 29.59 33.21
CA LYS A 142 0.02 28.82 32.13
C LYS A 142 -1.39 29.32 31.81
N ALA A 143 -1.70 29.43 30.52
CA ALA A 143 -3.06 29.47 29.97
C ALA A 143 -3.30 28.15 29.22
N ALA A 144 -4.55 27.66 29.22
CA ALA A 144 -4.91 26.44 28.52
C ALA A 144 -6.28 26.61 27.87
N GLU A 145 -6.40 26.21 26.62
CA GLU A 145 -7.65 26.21 25.87
C GLU A 145 -7.90 24.83 25.26
N ASN A 146 -9.16 24.53 25.00
CA ASN A 146 -9.59 23.33 24.32
C ASN A 146 -10.67 23.66 23.29
N ALA A 147 -10.74 22.85 22.25
CA ALA A 147 -11.80 22.92 21.24
C ALA A 147 -12.08 21.53 20.69
N LYS A 148 -13.31 21.32 20.24
CA LYS A 148 -13.75 20.12 19.55
C LYS A 148 -14.47 20.52 18.27
N PHE A 149 -14.05 19.95 17.14
CA PHE A 149 -14.70 20.19 15.85
C PHE A 149 -14.86 18.88 15.07
N SER A 150 -15.65 18.89 13.99
CA SER A 150 -15.76 17.78 13.05
C SER A 150 -15.49 18.22 11.62
N THR A 151 -14.77 17.38 10.88
CA THR A 151 -14.48 17.61 9.46
C THR A 151 -15.67 17.27 8.57
N LEU A 152 -15.65 17.78 7.34
CA LEU A 152 -16.66 17.55 6.32
C LEU A 152 -16.96 16.07 6.08
N VAL A 153 -18.18 15.81 5.62
CA VAL A 153 -18.62 14.49 5.14
C VAL A 153 -18.74 14.59 3.61
N PRO A 154 -17.87 13.92 2.84
CA PRO A 154 -17.90 13.99 1.38
C PRO A 154 -19.22 13.47 0.80
N GLY A 155 -19.66 14.05 -0.31
CA GLY A 155 -20.77 13.52 -1.10
C GLY A 155 -20.34 12.31 -1.95
N ASP A 156 -19.11 12.34 -2.45
CA ASP A 156 -18.48 11.31 -3.26
C ASP A 156 -17.08 10.99 -2.73
N SER A 157 -16.58 9.78 -3.03
CA SER A 157 -15.21 9.39 -2.69
C SER A 157 -14.51 8.56 -3.76
N PHE A 158 -13.18 8.58 -3.72
CA PHE A 158 -12.30 7.72 -4.52
C PHE A 158 -11.48 6.76 -3.65
N VAL A 159 -11.00 5.68 -4.27
CA VAL A 159 -10.09 4.69 -3.68
C VAL A 159 -9.05 4.24 -4.72
N GLY A 160 -7.84 3.97 -4.27
CA GLY A 160 -6.82 3.23 -5.01
C GLY A 160 -6.94 1.72 -4.79
N PHE A 161 -6.88 0.96 -5.88
CA PHE A 161 -6.54 -0.45 -5.88
C PHE A 161 -5.05 -0.56 -6.18
N PHE A 162 -4.30 -1.30 -5.36
CA PHE A 162 -2.84 -1.32 -5.44
C PHE A 162 -2.30 -2.75 -5.54
N GLN A 163 -1.12 -2.87 -6.12
CA GLN A 163 -0.31 -4.09 -6.13
C GLN A 163 1.18 -3.70 -6.03
N PRO A 164 2.02 -4.46 -5.30
CA PRO A 164 1.70 -5.68 -4.53
C PRO A 164 0.77 -5.44 -3.32
N GLU A 165 0.15 -6.51 -2.81
CA GLU A 165 -0.65 -6.47 -1.59
C GLU A 165 0.20 -6.72 -0.32
N ASP A 166 -0.42 -6.59 0.86
CA ASP A 166 0.28 -6.78 2.15
C ASP A 166 0.76 -8.23 2.33
N GLY A 167 2.05 -8.39 2.63
CA GLY A 167 2.71 -9.68 2.77
C GLY A 167 3.07 -10.38 1.46
N ASP A 168 2.90 -9.74 0.30
CA ASP A 168 3.30 -10.32 -0.99
C ASP A 168 4.80 -10.57 -1.10
N LYS A 169 5.17 -11.49 -1.99
CA LYS A 169 6.56 -11.74 -2.37
C LYS A 169 6.73 -11.78 -3.88
N VAL A 170 7.33 -10.72 -4.42
CA VAL A 170 7.37 -10.44 -5.87
C VAL A 170 8.79 -10.47 -6.43
N GLY A 171 8.92 -10.58 -7.76
CA GLY A 171 10.20 -10.47 -8.45
C GLY A 171 10.68 -9.02 -8.59
N VAL A 172 11.97 -8.88 -8.90
CA VAL A 172 12.70 -7.59 -8.94
C VAL A 172 12.20 -6.55 -9.96
N GLY A 173 11.30 -6.94 -10.86
CA GLY A 173 10.70 -6.04 -11.85
C GLY A 173 9.33 -5.48 -11.46
N MET A 174 8.79 -5.80 -10.29
CA MET A 174 7.45 -5.34 -9.90
C MET A 174 7.43 -3.85 -9.52
N PRO A 175 6.77 -2.94 -10.26
CA PRO A 175 6.50 -1.60 -9.74
C PRO A 175 5.44 -1.67 -8.63
N VAL A 176 5.40 -0.68 -7.75
CA VAL A 176 4.21 -0.44 -6.93
C VAL A 176 3.22 0.31 -7.79
N SER A 177 2.08 -0.30 -8.12
CA SER A 177 1.10 0.28 -9.05
C SER A 177 -0.23 0.52 -8.34
N ILE A 178 -0.78 1.73 -8.46
CA ILE A 178 -2.01 2.17 -7.82
C ILE A 178 -2.96 2.65 -8.92
N SER A 179 -4.09 1.97 -9.09
CA SER A 179 -5.16 2.33 -10.02
C SER A 179 -6.38 2.86 -9.26
N PHE A 180 -6.80 4.09 -9.56
CA PHE A 180 -7.91 4.76 -8.90
C PHE A 180 -9.25 4.39 -9.55
N ASN A 181 -10.31 4.28 -8.75
CA ASN A 181 -11.66 3.97 -9.24
C ASN A 181 -12.38 5.17 -9.89
N ARG A 182 -11.74 6.34 -9.90
CA ARG A 182 -12.19 7.61 -10.49
C ARG A 182 -10.99 8.36 -11.03
N ALA A 183 -11.24 9.22 -12.01
CA ALA A 183 -10.30 10.25 -12.44
C ALA A 183 -9.92 11.17 -11.28
N ILE A 184 -8.63 11.45 -11.15
CA ILE A 184 -8.05 12.47 -10.29
C ILE A 184 -7.84 13.74 -11.13
N GLU A 185 -8.07 14.90 -10.53
CA GLU A 185 -7.84 16.24 -11.09
C GLU A 185 -6.66 16.92 -10.40
N ASP A 186 -6.51 16.75 -9.08
CA ASP A 186 -5.35 17.20 -8.30
C ASP A 186 -4.36 16.04 -8.09
N LEU A 187 -3.50 15.82 -9.09
CA LEU A 187 -2.48 14.76 -9.07
C LEU A 187 -1.45 14.98 -7.96
N GLU A 188 -1.00 16.24 -7.76
CA GLU A 188 0.01 16.60 -6.76
C GLU A 188 -0.48 16.30 -5.34
N ALA A 189 -1.73 16.66 -5.00
CA ALA A 189 -2.29 16.40 -3.68
C ALA A 189 -2.43 14.89 -3.39
N VAL A 190 -2.81 14.09 -4.40
CA VAL A 190 -2.96 12.63 -4.25
C VAL A 190 -1.61 11.93 -4.18
N GLU A 191 -0.65 12.30 -5.01
CA GLU A 191 0.70 11.71 -5.00
C GLU A 191 1.45 12.03 -3.71
N LYS A 192 1.38 13.27 -3.22
CA LYS A 192 2.00 13.69 -1.95
C LYS A 192 1.42 12.99 -0.71
N ALA A 193 0.23 12.43 -0.84
CA ALA A 193 -0.43 11.64 0.20
C ALA A 193 -0.11 10.13 0.12
N ILE A 194 0.76 9.74 -0.81
CA ILE A 194 1.24 8.39 -1.01
C ILE A 194 2.74 8.38 -0.75
N SER A 195 3.23 7.39 0.00
CA SER A 195 4.67 7.19 0.22
C SER A 195 5.04 5.76 -0.11
N VAL A 196 6.13 5.59 -0.86
CA VAL A 196 6.76 4.29 -1.10
C VAL A 196 8.18 4.37 -0.58
N THR A 197 8.51 3.52 0.38
CA THR A 197 9.84 3.46 1.02
C THR A 197 10.40 2.05 0.98
N ALA A 198 11.72 1.92 1.08
CA ALA A 198 12.40 0.63 0.97
C ALA A 198 13.56 0.49 1.96
N GLU A 199 13.79 -0.74 2.43
CA GLU A 199 14.99 -1.13 3.15
C GLU A 199 15.70 -2.29 2.42
N PRO A 200 16.95 -2.14 1.94
CA PRO A 200 17.78 -0.92 2.00
C PRO A 200 17.20 0.25 1.18
N GLU A 201 17.51 1.46 1.65
CA GLU A 201 17.08 2.73 1.03
C GLU A 201 17.57 2.87 -0.43
N VAL A 202 16.66 3.30 -1.30
CA VAL A 202 16.89 3.61 -2.71
C VAL A 202 15.91 4.71 -3.13
N ASP A 203 16.32 5.59 -4.03
CA ASP A 203 15.44 6.63 -4.58
C ASP A 203 14.31 5.99 -5.39
N ILE A 204 13.07 6.38 -5.10
CA ILE A 204 11.83 5.83 -5.69
C ILE A 204 10.95 7.01 -6.10
N GLU A 205 10.53 7.03 -7.36
CA GLU A 205 9.78 8.16 -7.92
C GLU A 205 8.46 7.69 -8.55
N GLY A 206 7.44 8.55 -8.48
CA GLY A 206 6.11 8.31 -9.04
C GLY A 206 6.01 8.70 -10.51
N HIS A 207 5.19 7.96 -11.26
CA HIS A 207 4.79 8.31 -12.61
C HIS A 207 3.31 8.01 -12.88
N TRP A 208 2.59 9.03 -13.33
CA TRP A 208 1.18 9.01 -13.68
C TRP A 208 0.96 8.53 -15.12
N PHE A 209 0.22 7.44 -15.26
CA PHE A 209 -0.31 7.00 -16.55
C PHE A 209 -1.72 7.55 -16.74
N GLY A 210 -1.80 8.75 -17.32
CA GLY A 210 -3.01 9.55 -17.37
C GLY A 210 -3.34 10.09 -15.97
N ASN A 211 -4.61 10.01 -15.55
CA ASN A 211 -5.06 10.54 -14.26
C ASN A 211 -5.80 9.51 -13.39
N GLN A 212 -5.57 8.22 -13.65
CA GLN A 212 -6.21 7.09 -12.97
C GLN A 212 -5.24 5.99 -12.55
N ARG A 213 -3.95 6.13 -12.86
CA ARG A 213 -2.92 5.18 -12.45
C ARG A 213 -1.63 5.93 -12.10
N LEU A 214 -1.07 5.62 -10.94
CA LEU A 214 0.22 6.09 -10.46
C LEU A 214 1.07 4.86 -10.15
N ASP A 215 2.23 4.75 -10.80
CA ASP A 215 3.21 3.70 -10.55
C ASP A 215 4.46 4.29 -9.89
N PHE A 216 5.09 3.55 -8.99
CA PHE A 216 6.37 3.90 -8.36
C PHE A 216 7.43 2.82 -8.64
N ARG A 217 8.65 3.26 -8.90
CA ARG A 217 9.84 2.39 -8.99
C ARG A 217 11.14 3.17 -8.75
N PRO A 218 12.24 2.47 -8.42
CA PRO A 218 13.59 3.00 -8.57
C PRO A 218 14.06 3.02 -10.03
N GLU A 219 15.21 3.69 -10.28
CA GLU A 219 15.85 3.79 -11.61
C GLU A 219 16.12 2.42 -12.24
N GLU A 220 16.77 1.54 -11.47
CA GLU A 220 17.14 0.16 -11.81
C GLU A 220 16.18 -0.84 -11.14
N TYR A 221 16.22 -2.12 -11.53
CA TYR A 221 15.42 -3.16 -10.86
C TYR A 221 15.70 -3.23 -9.36
N TRP A 222 14.65 -3.52 -8.57
CA TRP A 222 14.76 -3.68 -7.13
C TRP A 222 15.84 -4.69 -6.72
N ALA A 223 16.55 -4.40 -5.62
CA ALA A 223 17.50 -5.35 -5.05
C ALA A 223 16.78 -6.56 -4.44
N ALA A 224 17.35 -7.75 -4.63
CA ALA A 224 16.78 -8.98 -4.08
C ALA A 224 16.89 -8.99 -2.54
N GLY A 225 15.76 -9.21 -1.86
CA GLY A 225 15.63 -9.15 -0.41
C GLY A 225 15.29 -7.77 0.17
N THR A 226 15.01 -6.77 -0.68
CA THR A 226 14.48 -5.47 -0.23
C THR A 226 13.07 -5.64 0.35
N GLU A 227 12.82 -5.04 1.52
CA GLU A 227 11.48 -4.84 2.06
C GLU A 227 10.95 -3.48 1.56
N VAL A 228 9.72 -3.43 1.06
CA VAL A 228 9.11 -2.20 0.53
C VAL A 228 7.79 -1.95 1.27
N ALA A 229 7.59 -0.71 1.73
CA ALA A 229 6.36 -0.26 2.35
C ALA A 229 5.63 0.75 1.45
N LEU A 230 4.32 0.57 1.31
CA LEU A 230 3.41 1.52 0.67
C LEU A 230 2.45 2.07 1.74
N ASP A 231 2.55 3.37 1.98
CA ASP A 231 1.62 4.14 2.81
C ASP A 231 0.66 4.94 1.91
N LEU A 232 -0.63 4.72 2.09
CA LEU A 232 -1.71 5.49 1.50
C LEU A 232 -2.37 6.30 2.62
N ASP A 233 -2.17 7.62 2.66
CA ASP A 233 -2.87 8.53 3.57
C ASP A 233 -3.88 9.37 2.78
N LEU A 234 -4.83 8.71 2.09
CA LEU A 234 -5.77 9.36 1.18
C LEU A 234 -7.04 9.87 1.88
N ASP A 235 -7.35 9.43 3.09
CA ASP A 235 -8.54 9.88 3.84
C ASP A 235 -8.40 11.34 4.26
N GLY A 236 -9.03 12.23 3.51
CA GLY A 236 -8.97 13.69 3.70
C GLY A 236 -8.34 14.45 2.54
N VAL A 237 -7.76 13.74 1.58
CA VAL A 237 -7.23 14.33 0.34
C VAL A 237 -8.37 14.55 -0.64
N GLU A 238 -8.49 15.77 -1.16
CA GLU A 238 -9.42 16.08 -2.26
C GLU A 238 -8.73 15.76 -3.58
N GLY A 239 -9.26 14.79 -4.33
CA GLY A 239 -8.69 14.38 -5.62
C GLY A 239 -9.35 15.05 -6.81
N ALA A 240 -10.58 15.52 -6.65
CA ALA A 240 -11.36 16.32 -7.60
C ALA A 240 -12.45 17.09 -6.80
N ASP A 241 -13.09 18.10 -7.39
CA ASP A 241 -14.08 18.96 -6.70
C ASP A 241 -15.15 18.17 -5.92
N GLY A 242 -15.10 18.23 -4.58
CA GLY A 242 -16.00 17.53 -3.67
C GLY A 242 -15.78 16.01 -3.53
N VAL A 243 -14.75 15.44 -4.18
CA VAL A 243 -14.44 14.00 -4.20
C VAL A 243 -13.17 13.71 -3.40
N TYR A 244 -13.35 13.12 -2.23
CA TYR A 244 -12.26 12.87 -1.29
C TYR A 244 -11.80 11.41 -1.29
N GLY A 245 -10.53 11.18 -1.00
CA GLY A 245 -10.03 9.84 -0.73
C GLY A 245 -10.63 9.30 0.57
N SER A 246 -10.76 7.98 0.69
CA SER A 246 -11.34 7.34 1.88
C SER A 246 -10.51 6.15 2.40
N GLN A 247 -9.20 6.16 2.15
CA GLN A 247 -8.28 5.10 2.55
C GLN A 247 -7.14 5.69 3.38
N LYS A 248 -6.99 5.21 4.62
CA LYS A 248 -5.69 5.21 5.30
C LYS A 248 -5.22 3.77 5.44
N LYS A 249 -4.09 3.43 4.84
CA LYS A 249 -3.50 2.09 4.83
C LYS A 249 -1.98 2.17 4.83
N SER A 250 -1.36 1.17 5.45
CA SER A 250 0.07 0.86 5.33
C SER A 250 0.16 -0.62 4.98
N VAL A 251 0.97 -0.98 3.99
CA VAL A 251 1.20 -2.37 3.57
C VAL A 251 2.68 -2.59 3.31
N THR A 252 3.17 -3.81 3.55
CA THR A 252 4.59 -4.15 3.39
C THR A 252 4.74 -5.44 2.58
N PHE A 253 5.67 -5.46 1.62
CA PHE A 253 5.94 -6.63 0.79
C PHE A 253 7.44 -6.87 0.58
N GLU A 254 7.83 -8.09 0.21
CA GLU A 254 9.22 -8.49 0.02
C GLU A 254 9.58 -8.62 -1.48
N ILE A 255 10.66 -7.98 -1.90
CA ILE A 255 11.33 -8.28 -3.17
C ILE A 255 12.08 -9.60 -3.00
N GLY A 256 11.67 -10.63 -3.73
CA GLY A 256 12.29 -11.94 -3.76
C GLY A 256 13.62 -11.99 -4.54
N ARG A 257 13.93 -13.18 -5.06
CA ARG A 257 15.13 -13.44 -5.86
C ARG A 257 15.15 -12.62 -7.16
N SER A 258 16.34 -12.37 -7.71
CA SER A 258 16.45 -11.78 -9.04
C SER A 258 16.24 -12.84 -10.11
N GLN A 259 15.27 -12.66 -11.01
CA GLN A 259 15.11 -13.51 -12.18
C GLN A 259 14.75 -12.69 -13.43
N VAL A 260 15.57 -12.85 -14.48
CA VAL A 260 15.39 -12.23 -15.79
C VAL A 260 15.42 -13.31 -16.87
N SER A 261 14.34 -13.38 -17.65
CA SER A 261 14.12 -14.38 -18.70
C SER A 261 14.19 -13.73 -20.07
N VAL A 262 15.31 -13.90 -20.76
CA VAL A 262 15.55 -13.23 -22.05
C VAL A 262 15.08 -14.11 -23.21
N VAL A 263 14.01 -13.69 -23.86
CA VAL A 263 13.44 -14.30 -25.08
C VAL A 263 14.11 -13.67 -26.31
N ASP A 264 14.80 -14.49 -27.09
CA ASP A 264 15.33 -14.11 -28.41
C ASP A 264 14.41 -14.71 -29.47
N ALA A 265 13.44 -13.92 -29.95
CA ALA A 265 12.38 -14.39 -30.84
C ALA A 265 12.91 -14.87 -32.21
N LYS A 266 14.06 -14.35 -32.65
CA LYS A 266 14.77 -14.83 -33.85
C LYS A 266 15.36 -16.22 -33.63
N LYS A 267 16.04 -16.44 -32.50
CA LYS A 267 16.61 -17.74 -32.10
C LYS A 267 15.59 -18.72 -31.51
N LYS A 268 14.38 -18.26 -31.20
CA LYS A 268 13.25 -19.05 -30.66
C LYS A 268 13.60 -19.76 -29.36
N THR A 269 14.36 -19.06 -28.52
CA THR A 269 14.78 -19.55 -27.20
C THR A 269 14.62 -18.48 -26.14
N MET A 270 14.23 -18.91 -24.95
CA MET A 270 14.24 -18.12 -23.72
C MET A 270 15.40 -18.59 -22.85
N THR A 271 16.24 -17.67 -22.38
CA THR A 271 17.29 -17.98 -21.40
C THR A 271 16.92 -17.38 -20.05
N VAL A 272 16.59 -18.25 -19.10
CA VAL A 272 16.23 -17.89 -17.72
C VAL A 272 17.52 -17.75 -16.92
N THR A 273 17.75 -16.55 -16.40
CA THR A 273 18.87 -16.21 -15.52
C THR A 273 18.33 -15.87 -14.15
N ARG A 274 18.88 -16.48 -13.10
CA ARG A 274 18.50 -16.26 -11.71
C ARG A 274 19.75 -15.90 -10.91
N ASP A 275 19.70 -14.82 -10.15
CA ASP A 275 20.81 -14.30 -9.34
C ASP A 275 22.14 -14.23 -10.13
N GLY A 276 22.07 -13.67 -11.34
CA GLY A 276 23.17 -13.54 -12.30
C GLY A 276 23.64 -14.85 -12.96
N LYS A 277 23.06 -16.01 -12.63
CA LYS A 277 23.47 -17.33 -13.13
C LYS A 277 22.41 -17.90 -14.08
N LYS A 278 22.86 -18.39 -15.24
CA LYS A 278 21.98 -19.09 -16.19
C LYS A 278 21.41 -20.36 -15.54
N LEU A 279 20.09 -20.43 -15.41
CA LEU A 279 19.37 -21.56 -14.84
C LEU A 279 18.94 -22.57 -15.91
N ARG A 280 18.31 -22.10 -17.01
CA ARG A 280 17.84 -22.95 -18.11
C ARG A 280 17.81 -22.16 -19.43
N THR A 281 17.95 -22.85 -20.56
CA THR A 281 17.44 -22.38 -21.85
C THR A 281 16.24 -23.23 -22.22
N VAL A 282 15.15 -22.57 -22.61
CA VAL A 282 13.87 -23.18 -22.96
C VAL A 282 13.59 -22.88 -24.44
N PRO A 283 13.25 -23.87 -25.29
CA PRO A 283 12.76 -23.61 -26.64
C PRO A 283 11.36 -22.98 -26.58
N ILE A 284 11.10 -21.99 -27.43
CA ILE A 284 9.82 -21.25 -27.43
C ILE A 284 9.24 -21.13 -28.84
N SER A 285 7.97 -20.73 -28.95
CA SER A 285 7.35 -20.19 -30.17
C SER A 285 6.78 -18.81 -29.86
N ALA A 286 7.32 -17.76 -30.48
CA ALA A 286 6.82 -16.38 -30.31
C ALA A 286 5.77 -16.03 -31.38
N GLY A 287 5.35 -14.76 -31.41
CA GLY A 287 4.41 -14.22 -32.40
C GLY A 287 4.85 -14.43 -33.85
N ALA A 288 3.91 -14.83 -34.70
CA ALA A 288 4.12 -14.98 -36.13
C ALA A 288 4.45 -13.61 -36.79
N PRO A 289 5.04 -13.55 -38.00
CA PRO A 289 5.40 -12.26 -38.62
C PRO A 289 4.23 -11.30 -38.89
N ALA A 290 2.98 -11.79 -38.94
CA ALA A 290 1.77 -10.97 -39.09
C ALA A 290 1.21 -10.47 -37.74
N THR A 291 1.58 -11.15 -36.64
CA THR A 291 1.11 -10.90 -35.27
C THR A 291 2.29 -11.11 -34.30
N PRO A 292 3.35 -10.28 -34.43
CA PRO A 292 4.59 -10.51 -33.72
C PRO A 292 4.43 -10.23 -32.21
N THR A 293 5.34 -10.79 -31.40
CA THR A 293 5.43 -10.42 -29.98
C THR A 293 6.14 -9.08 -29.86
N TYR A 294 5.64 -8.14 -29.05
CA TYR A 294 6.36 -6.89 -28.76
C TYR A 294 7.81 -7.14 -28.32
N ASN A 295 8.73 -6.27 -28.74
CA ASN A 295 10.03 -6.20 -28.07
C ASN A 295 9.90 -5.45 -26.74
N GLY A 296 10.94 -5.53 -25.90
CA GLY A 296 11.02 -4.75 -24.66
C GLY A 296 11.07 -5.60 -23.41
N ILE A 297 10.82 -4.96 -22.28
CA ILE A 297 10.84 -5.53 -20.94
C ILE A 297 9.39 -5.74 -20.49
N MET A 298 9.01 -6.96 -20.17
CA MET A 298 7.69 -7.28 -19.64
C MET A 298 7.78 -7.87 -18.24
N VAL A 299 6.84 -7.51 -17.38
CA VAL A 299 6.76 -7.97 -15.99
C VAL A 299 5.60 -8.96 -15.86
N ILE A 300 5.83 -10.11 -15.21
CA ILE A 300 4.76 -11.07 -14.93
C ILE A 300 3.79 -10.45 -13.91
N SER A 301 2.59 -10.09 -14.34
CA SER A 301 1.56 -9.46 -13.48
C SER A 301 0.58 -10.47 -12.88
N GLU A 302 0.30 -11.57 -13.58
CA GLU A 302 -0.64 -12.60 -13.14
C GLU A 302 -0.07 -14.00 -13.40
N LYS A 303 -0.51 -15.00 -12.61
CA LYS A 303 -0.20 -16.41 -12.82
C LYS A 303 -1.46 -17.27 -12.69
N HIS A 304 -1.83 -17.97 -13.77
CA HIS A 304 -2.97 -18.89 -13.83
C HIS A 304 -2.50 -20.30 -14.19
N VAL A 305 -2.83 -21.29 -13.35
CA VAL A 305 -2.51 -22.71 -13.64
C VAL A 305 -3.24 -23.18 -14.90
N VAL A 306 -4.48 -22.75 -15.08
CA VAL A 306 -5.25 -22.86 -16.33
C VAL A 306 -6.09 -21.58 -16.49
N THR A 307 -6.21 -21.05 -17.70
CA THR A 307 -7.12 -19.94 -18.02
C THR A 307 -7.69 -20.06 -19.44
N ARG A 308 -8.80 -19.38 -19.70
CA ARG A 308 -9.36 -19.23 -21.05
C ARG A 308 -8.73 -18.01 -21.71
N MET A 309 -8.21 -18.19 -22.93
CA MET A 309 -7.70 -17.10 -23.76
C MET A 309 -8.58 -16.94 -25.00
N ASN A 310 -9.24 -15.79 -25.12
CA ASN A 310 -10.12 -15.43 -26.23
C ASN A 310 -9.64 -14.11 -26.86
N GLY A 311 -9.35 -14.13 -28.17
CA GLY A 311 -8.82 -12.98 -28.92
C GLY A 311 -9.73 -11.75 -28.93
N ALA A 312 -11.05 -11.93 -28.90
CA ALA A 312 -12.00 -10.82 -28.87
C ALA A 312 -11.86 -9.95 -27.61
N THR A 313 -11.41 -10.52 -26.49
CA THR A 313 -11.15 -9.76 -25.24
C THR A 313 -10.02 -8.75 -25.36
N VAL A 314 -9.18 -8.87 -26.40
CA VAL A 314 -7.99 -8.04 -26.66
C VAL A 314 -7.94 -7.53 -28.11
N GLY A 315 -9.08 -7.52 -28.82
CA GLY A 315 -9.22 -6.92 -30.14
C GLY A 315 -8.77 -7.77 -31.33
N PHE A 316 -8.37 -9.03 -31.12
CA PHE A 316 -8.11 -9.99 -32.20
C PHE A 316 -9.41 -10.69 -32.59
N THR A 317 -10.19 -10.05 -33.47
CA THR A 317 -11.46 -10.58 -34.00
C THR A 317 -11.43 -10.81 -35.51
N ASP A 318 -12.21 -11.78 -35.97
CA ASP A 318 -12.52 -11.98 -37.39
C ASP A 318 -13.56 -10.95 -37.92
N ASP A 319 -13.93 -11.10 -39.19
CA ASP A 319 -14.90 -10.22 -39.88
C ASP A 319 -16.32 -10.26 -39.26
N ASP A 320 -16.67 -11.32 -38.52
CA ASP A 320 -17.96 -11.48 -37.83
C ASP A 320 -17.91 -10.96 -36.37
N GLY A 321 -16.72 -10.60 -35.88
CA GLY A 321 -16.49 -10.08 -34.52
C GLY A 321 -16.18 -11.15 -33.47
N GLU A 322 -16.04 -12.42 -33.87
CA GLU A 322 -15.62 -13.51 -33.00
C GLU A 322 -14.09 -13.54 -32.87
N GLY A 323 -13.56 -14.10 -31.78
CA GLY A 323 -12.12 -14.09 -31.54
C GLY A 323 -11.34 -14.96 -32.53
N GLU A 324 -10.23 -14.47 -33.10
CA GLU A 324 -9.33 -15.26 -33.99
C GLU A 324 -8.81 -16.55 -33.32
N TYR A 325 -8.83 -16.57 -31.98
CA TYR A 325 -8.64 -17.75 -31.16
C TYR A 325 -9.58 -17.71 -29.94
N ASP A 326 -10.06 -18.86 -29.52
CA ASP A 326 -10.71 -19.06 -28.23
C ASP A 326 -10.34 -20.45 -27.69
N ILE A 327 -9.51 -20.48 -26.65
CA ILE A 327 -8.95 -21.69 -26.06
C ILE A 327 -9.31 -21.72 -24.59
N GLU A 328 -10.19 -22.65 -24.21
CA GLU A 328 -10.80 -22.71 -22.87
C GLU A 328 -9.83 -23.12 -21.75
N ASP A 329 -8.78 -23.86 -22.08
CA ASP A 329 -7.94 -24.60 -21.13
C ASP A 329 -6.43 -24.36 -21.31
N VAL A 330 -6.00 -23.10 -21.54
CA VAL A 330 -4.57 -22.76 -21.69
C VAL A 330 -3.83 -22.94 -20.35
N PRO A 331 -2.88 -23.89 -20.25
CA PRO A 331 -2.17 -24.17 -19.00
C PRO A 331 -1.01 -23.19 -18.75
N HIS A 332 -0.62 -23.06 -17.49
CA HIS A 332 0.60 -22.38 -17.03
C HIS A 332 0.77 -20.94 -17.58
N ALA A 333 -0.34 -20.22 -17.67
CA ALA A 333 -0.40 -18.90 -18.27
C ALA A 333 0.06 -17.81 -17.31
N MET A 334 0.98 -16.96 -17.76
CA MET A 334 1.47 -15.82 -17.00
C MET A 334 1.35 -14.54 -17.83
N ARG A 335 0.63 -13.54 -17.32
CA ARG A 335 0.30 -12.31 -18.06
C ARG A 335 1.51 -11.39 -18.10
N LEU A 336 1.79 -10.84 -19.29
CA LEU A 336 2.89 -9.92 -19.56
C LEU A 336 2.41 -8.54 -20.05
N SER A 337 1.19 -8.42 -20.60
CA SER A 337 0.61 -7.15 -21.00
C SER A 337 -0.92 -7.09 -20.77
N THR A 338 -1.48 -5.88 -20.63
CA THR A 338 -2.94 -5.69 -20.63
C THR A 338 -3.52 -5.95 -22.01
N SER A 339 -2.78 -5.66 -23.09
CA SER A 339 -3.13 -5.97 -24.48
C SER A 339 -3.10 -7.47 -24.85
N GLY A 340 -2.92 -8.38 -23.89
CA GLY A 340 -3.09 -9.82 -24.09
C GLY A 340 -1.83 -10.64 -24.35
N THR A 341 -0.61 -10.09 -24.19
CA THR A 341 0.60 -10.90 -24.25
C THR A 341 0.71 -11.79 -23.01
N PHE A 342 0.84 -13.10 -23.22
CA PHE A 342 1.13 -14.10 -22.19
C PHE A 342 2.37 -14.90 -22.54
N ILE A 343 3.03 -15.44 -21.52
CA ILE A 343 3.86 -16.64 -21.65
C ILE A 343 3.12 -17.82 -21.05
N HIS A 344 2.93 -18.90 -21.81
CA HIS A 344 1.99 -19.97 -21.45
C HIS A 344 2.36 -21.33 -22.04
N GLY A 345 1.77 -22.39 -21.50
CA GLY A 345 1.84 -23.72 -22.08
C GLY A 345 0.97 -23.85 -23.33
N ASN A 346 1.49 -24.54 -24.34
CA ASN A 346 0.82 -24.77 -25.62
C ASN A 346 0.89 -26.27 -25.92
N TYR A 347 -0.25 -26.93 -25.78
CA TYR A 347 -0.41 -28.37 -26.00
C TYR A 347 -0.88 -28.72 -27.42
N TRP A 348 -1.31 -27.73 -28.21
CA TRP A 348 -1.93 -27.93 -29.52
C TRP A 348 -0.91 -27.88 -30.67
N ALA A 349 0.22 -27.18 -30.47
CA ALA A 349 1.39 -27.29 -31.32
C ALA A 349 2.16 -28.58 -31.03
N SER A 350 2.76 -29.20 -32.05
CA SER A 350 3.71 -30.30 -31.81
C SER A 350 4.97 -29.79 -31.13
N SER A 351 5.60 -30.60 -30.27
CA SER A 351 6.84 -30.22 -29.57
C SER A 351 8.00 -29.83 -30.49
N ALA A 352 7.97 -30.22 -31.77
CA ALA A 352 8.96 -29.81 -32.77
C ALA A 352 8.83 -28.32 -33.20
N THR A 353 7.71 -27.66 -32.90
CA THR A 353 7.47 -26.24 -33.21
C THR A 353 8.36 -25.33 -32.37
N PHE A 354 8.50 -25.63 -31.06
CA PHE A 354 9.26 -24.81 -30.13
C PHE A 354 10.76 -24.88 -30.44
N GLY A 355 11.42 -23.72 -30.57
CA GLY A 355 12.79 -23.62 -31.08
C GLY A 355 12.90 -23.57 -32.61
N SER A 356 11.82 -23.88 -33.35
CA SER A 356 11.84 -24.00 -34.82
C SER A 356 11.05 -22.90 -35.53
N ALA A 357 9.83 -22.62 -35.08
CA ALA A 357 8.92 -21.64 -35.68
C ALA A 357 8.31 -20.68 -34.64
N ASN A 358 7.89 -19.50 -35.11
CA ASN A 358 7.07 -18.55 -34.36
C ASN A 358 5.67 -18.58 -35.00
N THR A 359 4.63 -18.82 -34.20
CA THR A 359 3.32 -19.27 -34.69
C THR A 359 2.12 -18.71 -33.90
N SER A 360 2.33 -17.87 -32.88
CA SER A 360 1.24 -17.34 -32.03
C SER A 360 0.75 -15.97 -32.50
N HIS A 361 -0.34 -15.50 -31.89
CA HIS A 361 -0.83 -14.12 -32.00
C HIS A 361 -0.19 -13.25 -30.89
N GLY A 362 1.13 -13.05 -30.95
CA GLY A 362 1.89 -12.27 -29.96
C GLY A 362 2.36 -13.00 -28.70
N CYS A 363 1.66 -14.04 -28.21
CA CYS A 363 2.08 -14.79 -27.01
C CYS A 363 3.42 -15.56 -27.15
N ILE A 364 4.06 -15.89 -26.02
CA ILE A 364 5.25 -16.75 -25.97
C ILE A 364 4.81 -18.16 -25.56
N GLY A 365 4.66 -19.06 -26.53
CA GLY A 365 4.29 -20.44 -26.30
C GLY A 365 5.47 -21.31 -25.85
N LEU A 366 5.21 -22.13 -24.83
CA LEU A 366 6.11 -23.16 -24.28
C LEU A 366 5.49 -24.56 -24.47
N ASP A 367 6.34 -25.58 -24.66
CA ASP A 367 5.90 -26.99 -24.79
C ASP A 367 5.21 -27.48 -23.52
N ASP A 368 3.99 -28.04 -23.66
CA ASP A 368 3.14 -28.50 -22.55
C ASP A 368 2.12 -29.58 -22.98
N VAL A 369 1.41 -30.15 -22.01
CA VAL A 369 0.33 -31.13 -22.20
C VAL A 369 -1.05 -30.51 -21.89
N ARG A 370 -2.11 -31.03 -22.50
CA ARG A 370 -3.48 -30.57 -22.21
C ARG A 370 -3.78 -30.76 -20.72
N GLY A 371 -4.26 -29.69 -20.08
CA GLY A 371 -4.55 -29.65 -18.65
C GLY A 371 -3.32 -29.50 -17.73
N GLY A 372 -2.11 -29.26 -18.26
CA GLY A 372 -0.94 -28.83 -17.47
C GLY A 372 -0.46 -29.81 -16.40
N TRP A 373 -0.71 -31.12 -16.54
CA TRP A 373 -0.41 -32.09 -15.47
C TRP A 373 1.03 -32.64 -15.49
N ASP A 374 1.83 -32.39 -16.54
CA ASP A 374 3.23 -32.83 -16.59
C ASP A 374 4.17 -31.76 -16.04
N GLU A 375 4.57 -31.90 -14.78
CA GLU A 375 5.56 -31.06 -14.09
C GLU A 375 6.91 -30.93 -14.84
N LYS A 376 7.21 -31.84 -15.77
CA LYS A 376 8.46 -31.82 -16.59
C LYS A 376 8.33 -30.99 -17.85
N ALA A 377 7.10 -30.61 -18.24
CA ALA A 377 6.83 -29.74 -19.37
C ALA A 377 7.64 -28.43 -19.27
N ALA A 378 7.91 -27.83 -20.42
CA ALA A 378 8.68 -26.60 -20.48
C ALA A 378 7.93 -25.44 -19.80
N ALA A 379 6.61 -25.41 -19.99
CA ALA A 379 5.69 -24.45 -19.37
C ALA A 379 5.55 -24.65 -17.87
N ALA A 380 5.20 -25.88 -17.43
CA ALA A 380 5.05 -26.23 -16.01
C ALA A 380 6.31 -25.86 -15.20
N TRP A 381 7.49 -26.26 -15.70
CA TRP A 381 8.75 -25.90 -15.05
C TRP A 381 8.94 -24.38 -14.95
N PHE A 382 8.64 -23.63 -16.00
CA PHE A 382 8.84 -22.17 -16.01
C PHE A 382 7.86 -21.46 -15.08
N PHE A 383 6.60 -21.91 -15.04
CA PHE A 383 5.56 -21.43 -14.15
C PHE A 383 5.93 -21.63 -12.67
N GLU A 384 6.31 -22.84 -12.29
CA GLU A 384 6.77 -23.15 -10.92
C GLU A 384 8.07 -22.41 -10.54
N ASN A 385 8.87 -22.03 -11.53
CA ASN A 385 10.11 -21.29 -11.32
C ASN A 385 9.99 -19.77 -11.44
N SER A 386 8.79 -19.21 -11.58
CA SER A 386 8.57 -17.76 -11.74
C SER A 386 7.70 -17.17 -10.63
N LEU A 387 7.96 -15.92 -10.26
CA LEU A 387 7.08 -15.10 -9.40
C LEU A 387 6.28 -14.10 -10.25
N ILE A 388 5.19 -13.56 -9.69
CA ILE A 388 4.69 -12.24 -10.10
C ILE A 388 5.81 -11.23 -9.82
N GLY A 389 6.06 -10.29 -10.73
CA GLY A 389 7.20 -9.37 -10.67
C GLY A 389 8.48 -9.87 -11.35
N ASP A 390 8.59 -11.14 -11.75
CA ASP A 390 9.75 -11.62 -12.51
C ASP A 390 9.75 -11.02 -13.93
N VAL A 391 10.95 -10.75 -14.46
CA VAL A 391 11.13 -10.05 -15.74
C VAL A 391 11.24 -11.01 -16.92
N VAL A 392 10.53 -10.73 -18.00
CA VAL A 392 10.65 -11.35 -19.32
C VAL A 392 11.06 -10.29 -20.35
N GLN A 393 12.30 -10.31 -20.80
CA GLN A 393 12.79 -9.38 -21.84
C GLN A 393 12.71 -10.03 -23.21
N VAL A 394 11.92 -9.47 -24.13
CA VAL A 394 11.82 -9.92 -25.53
C VAL A 394 12.69 -9.06 -26.42
N LYS A 395 13.45 -9.71 -27.32
CA LYS A 395 14.25 -9.06 -28.35
C LYS A 395 14.29 -9.84 -29.65
N ASN A 396 14.68 -9.14 -30.72
CA ASN A 396 14.77 -9.68 -32.08
C ASN A 396 13.42 -10.24 -32.58
N SER A 397 12.31 -9.66 -32.13
CA SER A 397 11.00 -9.92 -32.74
C SER A 397 10.93 -9.31 -34.14
N ALA A 398 9.91 -9.69 -34.91
CA ALA A 398 9.56 -9.03 -36.16
C ALA A 398 8.73 -7.74 -35.94
N ASP A 399 8.29 -7.52 -34.71
CA ASP A 399 7.60 -6.29 -34.29
C ASP A 399 8.54 -5.07 -34.45
N PRO A 400 8.12 -3.99 -35.14
CA PRO A 400 8.86 -2.74 -35.15
C PRO A 400 8.78 -1.96 -33.83
N GLU A 401 7.82 -2.29 -32.96
CA GLU A 401 7.56 -1.57 -31.72
C GLU A 401 8.20 -2.24 -30.49
N THR A 402 8.42 -1.41 -29.47
CA THR A 402 8.68 -1.82 -28.09
C THR A 402 7.38 -1.65 -27.33
N ILE A 403 7.08 -2.57 -26.40
CA ILE A 403 5.87 -2.47 -25.58
C ILE A 403 5.81 -1.16 -24.80
N ALA A 404 4.65 -0.50 -24.84
CA ALA A 404 4.41 0.73 -24.12
C ALA A 404 4.50 0.53 -22.59
N PRO A 405 5.02 1.49 -21.82
CA PRO A 405 5.22 1.34 -20.37
C PRO A 405 3.94 1.06 -19.57
N ASP A 406 2.82 1.62 -20.02
CA ASP A 406 1.47 1.51 -19.43
C ASP A 406 0.73 0.22 -19.82
N ASN A 407 1.18 -0.48 -20.87
CA ASN A 407 0.57 -1.73 -21.36
C ASN A 407 0.91 -2.92 -20.45
N GLY A 408 0.28 -2.97 -19.27
CA GLY A 408 0.68 -3.83 -18.15
C GLY A 408 1.59 -3.09 -17.18
N LEU A 409 2.39 -3.83 -16.41
CA LEU A 409 3.31 -3.29 -15.40
C LEU A 409 4.71 -3.04 -16.00
N ASN A 410 4.75 -2.48 -17.21
CA ASN A 410 5.93 -2.51 -18.08
C ASN A 410 6.74 -1.20 -18.04
N ALA A 411 6.70 -0.54 -16.89
CA ALA A 411 7.35 0.74 -16.56
C ALA A 411 8.81 0.88 -17.06
N TRP A 412 9.56 -0.22 -17.03
CA TRP A 412 10.98 -0.32 -17.43
C TRP A 412 11.27 -0.09 -18.94
N ASN A 413 10.25 0.16 -19.76
CA ASN A 413 10.43 0.60 -21.16
C ASN A 413 10.46 2.13 -21.30
N MET A 414 10.23 2.88 -20.22
CA MET A 414 10.44 4.32 -20.14
C MET A 414 11.83 4.60 -19.54
N SER A 415 12.56 5.58 -20.07
CA SER A 415 13.83 6.00 -19.46
C SER A 415 13.60 6.66 -18.09
N TRP A 416 14.61 6.70 -17.23
CA TRP A 416 14.49 7.36 -15.92
C TRP A 416 14.32 8.89 -16.03
N GLU A 417 14.91 9.49 -17.07
CA GLU A 417 14.74 10.92 -17.40
C GLU A 417 13.30 11.25 -17.81
N GLU A 418 12.63 10.37 -18.56
CA GLU A 418 11.20 10.53 -18.89
C GLU A 418 10.28 10.18 -17.71
N TRP A 419 10.68 9.23 -16.86
CA TRP A 419 9.93 8.83 -15.67
C TRP A 419 9.82 9.96 -14.65
N THR A 420 10.95 10.64 -14.38
CA THR A 420 11.08 11.71 -13.38
C THR A 420 10.89 13.12 -13.95
N ALA A 421 10.33 13.23 -15.16
CA ALA A 421 9.94 14.50 -15.74
C ALA A 421 8.76 15.14 -14.96
N GLU A 422 8.53 16.44 -15.18
CA GLU A 422 7.32 17.15 -14.72
C GLU A 422 6.09 16.63 -15.50
N GLN A 423 5.00 16.33 -14.78
CA GLN A 423 3.83 15.54 -15.26
C GLN A 423 2.53 16.35 -15.26
#